data_AF-A0A356IAY7-F1
#
_entry.id   AF-A0A356IAY7-F1
#
_cell.length_a   1.000
_cell.length_b   1.000
_cell.length_c   1.000
_cell.angle_alpha   90.00
_cell.angle_beta   90.00
_cell.angle_gamma   90.00
#
_symmetry.space_group_name_H-M   'P 1'
#
loop_
_entity.id
_entity.type
_entity.pdbx_description
1 polymer ?
#
loop_
_entity_poly.entity_id
_entity_poly.type
_entity_poly.pdbx_seq_one_letter_code
_entity_poly.pdbx_strand_id
1 'polypeptide(L)' 'GQYFLMGDDRLVSLDSRSVGTFSRENIKGEVVFRMWPFNRIGTVD' A
#
# COMPACT_ATOMS: atom_id res chain seq x y z
N GLY A 1 14.12 -9.86 4.27
CA GLY A 1 12.78 -10.05 4.87
C GLY A 1 11.73 -10.01 3.78
N GLN A 2 10.64 -10.75 3.95
CA GLN A 2 9.49 -10.76 3.04
C GLN A 2 8.33 -10.00 3.66
N TYR A 3 7.55 -9.32 2.84
CA TYR A 3 6.39 -8.54 3.24
C TYR A 3 5.13 -9.11 2.61
N PHE A 4 4.10 -9.27 3.44
CA PHE A 4 2.76 -9.64 3.00
C PHE A 4 1.93 -8.36 2.88
N LEU A 5 1.53 -8.01 1.66
CA LEU A 5 0.80 -6.77 1.35
C LEU A 5 -0.67 -7.10 1.09
N MET A 6 -1.57 -6.25 1.58
CA MET A 6 -3.01 -6.36 1.34
C MET A 6 -3.56 -5.01 0.88
N GLY A 7 -4.37 -5.02 -0.17
CA GLY A 7 -5.07 -3.81 -0.62
C GLY A 7 -6.30 -3.53 0.23
N ASP A 8 -6.70 -2.26 0.34
CA ASP A 8 -7.86 -1.86 1.14
C ASP A 8 -9.20 -2.40 0.57
N ASP A 9 -9.35 -2.45 -0.75
CA ASP A 9 -10.51 -3.07 -1.40
C ASP A 9 -10.33 -4.60 -1.48
N ARG A 10 -10.62 -5.26 -0.37
CA ARG A 10 -10.29 -6.68 -0.13
C ARG A 10 -10.90 -7.66 -1.11
N LEU A 11 -12.05 -7.32 -1.71
CA LEU A 11 -12.80 -8.21 -2.59
C LEU A 11 -12.18 -8.32 -3.98
N VAL A 12 -11.53 -7.26 -4.46
CA VAL A 12 -11.01 -7.17 -5.84
C VAL A 12 -9.50 -6.96 -5.91
N SER A 13 -8.83 -6.74 -4.78
CA SER A 13 -7.38 -6.54 -4.75
C SER A 13 -6.62 -7.81 -5.14
N LEU A 14 -5.78 -7.69 -6.17
CA LEU A 14 -4.77 -8.69 -6.53
C LEU A 14 -3.51 -8.46 -5.68
N ASP A 15 -3.53 -8.94 -4.45
CA ASP A 15 -2.48 -8.74 -3.46
C ASP A 15 -1.79 -10.06 -3.05
N SER A 16 -1.03 -10.04 -1.94
CA SER A 16 -0.21 -11.19 -1.54
C SER A 16 -1.00 -12.48 -1.31
N ARG A 17 -2.33 -12.42 -1.11
CA ARG A 17 -3.20 -13.60 -1.05
C ARG A 17 -3.23 -14.39 -2.36
N SER A 18 -2.99 -13.72 -3.49
CA SER A 18 -3.04 -14.32 -4.83
C SER A 18 -1.67 -14.39 -5.50
N VAL A 19 -0.80 -13.41 -5.29
CA VAL A 19 0.50 -13.31 -6.00
C VAL A 19 1.73 -13.57 -5.13
N GLY A 20 1.56 -13.80 -3.82
CA GLY A 20 2.64 -14.09 -2.88
C GLY A 20 3.29 -12.85 -2.25
N THR A 21 4.39 -13.08 -1.53
CA THR A 21 5.08 -12.04 -0.75
C THR A 21 6.14 -11.30 -1.56
N PHE A 22 6.54 -10.11 -1.09
CA PHE A 22 7.50 -9.24 -1.76
C PHE A 22 8.73 -8.99 -0.90
N SER A 23 9.92 -8.99 -1.52
CA SER A 23 11.17 -8.65 -0.84
C SER A 23 11.25 -7.15 -0.53
N ARG A 24 12.01 -6.79 0.51
CA ARG A 24 12.22 -5.39 0.89
C ARG A 24 12.76 -4.53 -0.25
N GLU A 25 13.61 -5.08 -1.11
CA GLU A 25 14.23 -4.33 -2.21
C GLU A 25 13.20 -3.82 -3.25
N ASN A 26 12.03 -4.46 -3.32
CA ASN A 26 10.95 -4.05 -4.21
C ASN A 26 10.07 -2.93 -3.63
N ILE A 27 10.25 -2.58 -2.35
CA ILE A 27 9.48 -1.53 -1.67
C ILE A 27 10.24 -0.20 -1.78
N LYS A 28 9.72 0.72 -2.58
CA LYS A 28 10.35 2.03 -2.83
C LYS A 28 10.21 3.01 -1.66
N GLY A 29 9.10 2.95 -0.93
CA GLY A 29 8.81 3.88 0.16
C GLY A 29 7.42 3.69 0.74
N GLU A 30 7.09 4.52 1.72
CA GLU A 30 5.82 4.56 2.42
C GLU A 30 5.04 5.82 2.05
N VAL A 31 3.71 5.69 1.95
CA VAL A 31 2.84 6.85 1.73
C VAL A 31 2.59 7.50 3.09
N VAL A 32 3.12 8.72 3.28
CA VAL A 32 2.99 9.47 4.56
C VAL A 32 2.16 10.74 4.46
N PHE A 33 1.84 11.20 3.24
CA PHE A 33 1.11 12.44 3.01
C PHE A 33 0.18 12.34 1.80
N ARG A 34 -1.03 12.88 1.92
CA ARG A 34 -2.02 12.99 0.86
C ARG A 34 -2.11 14.43 0.39
N MET A 35 -1.78 14.67 -0.88
CA MET A 35 -1.90 16.00 -1.51
C MET A 35 -3.26 16.25 -2.19
N TRP A 36 -3.98 15.20 -2.57
CA TRP A 36 -5.24 15.30 -3.31
C TRP A 36 -6.30 14.35 -2.75
N PRO A 37 -7.60 14.73 -2.75
CA PRO A 37 -8.15 16.04 -3.12
C PRO A 37 -7.80 17.15 -2.11
N PHE A 38 -7.88 18.42 -2.52
CA PHE A 38 -7.44 19.55 -1.69
C PHE A 38 -8.18 19.68 -0.36
N ASN A 39 -9.44 19.26 -0.29
CA ASN A 39 -10.21 19.20 0.96
C ASN A 39 -9.81 18.05 1.89
N ARG A 40 -8.82 17.23 1.49
CA ARG A 40 -8.28 16.10 2.27
C ARG A 40 -6.74 16.12 2.31
N ILE A 41 -6.12 17.29 2.13
CA ILE A 41 -4.68 17.44 2.33
C ILE A 41 -4.33 17.15 3.79
N GLY A 42 -3.32 16.32 4.02
CA GLY A 42 -2.84 15.98 5.35
C GLY A 42 -1.93 14.77 5.39
N THR A 43 -1.40 14.44 6.57
CA THR A 43 -0.73 13.16 6.81
C THR A 43 -1.75 12.02 6.68
N VAL A 44 -1.28 10.85 6.27
CA VAL A 44 -2.06 9.60 6.37
C VAL A 44 -1.75 8.98 7.73
N ASP A 45 -2.80 8.76 8.53
CA ASP A 45 -2.74 8.05 9.81
C ASP A 45 -2.69 6.53 9.60
#